data_AF-A0A660TDU9-F1
#
_entry.id   AF-A0A660TDU9-F1
#
_cell.length_a   1.000
_cell.length_b   1.000
_cell.length_c   1.000
_cell.angle_alpha   90.00
_cell.angle_beta   90.00
_cell.angle_gamma   90.00
#
_symmetry.space_group_name_H-M   'P 1'
#
loop_
_entity.id
_entity.type
_entity.pdbx_description
1 polymer ?
#
loop_
_entity_poly.entity_id
_entity_poly.type
_entity_poly.pdbx_seq_one_letter_code
_entity_poly.pdbx_strand_id
1 'polypeptide(L)'
;MKINRLFYTIFIEPLLSAPKKTLKDIIVKKRYTDILEVGCGTGKQSIIIAQSGINVTCIDISDSMFPKNYSSKGKLTFLKADGRSIPLNSKSFDAALISLALHEMDKEYRIPVLKEMLRLLRDRGSLYIMDYNINPQTRKSFAKFTIKFIEWLAGKRHNGNFKNFIQNGGVPSLAAQLNLKIKVKIPIFGGSGAIFGLTK
;
A
#
# COMPACT_ATOMS: atom_id res chain seq x y z
N MET A 1 6.68 -16.65 -10.46
CA MET A 1 7.74 -16.05 -11.27
C MET A 1 8.14 -14.75 -10.58
N LYS A 2 9.39 -14.58 -10.14
CA LYS A 2 9.81 -13.30 -9.55
C LYS A 2 9.82 -12.26 -10.67
N ILE A 3 8.94 -11.26 -10.61
CA ILE A 3 8.96 -10.14 -11.55
C ILE A 3 10.33 -9.47 -11.43
N ASN A 4 11.02 -9.31 -12.56
CA ASN A 4 12.32 -8.66 -12.60
C ASN A 4 12.13 -7.19 -12.18
N ARG A 5 12.90 -6.73 -11.18
CA ARG A 5 12.91 -5.34 -10.70
C ARG A 5 13.04 -4.34 -11.84
N LEU A 6 13.90 -4.63 -12.83
CA LEU A 6 14.13 -3.78 -14.00
C LEU A 6 12.86 -3.66 -14.86
N PHE A 7 12.13 -4.76 -15.06
CA PHE A 7 10.87 -4.76 -15.80
C PHE A 7 9.80 -3.93 -15.07
N TYR A 8 9.67 -4.11 -13.75
CA TYR A 8 8.71 -3.35 -12.94
C TYR A 8 9.01 -1.85 -12.96
N THR A 9 10.29 -1.47 -12.80
CA THR A 9 10.73 -0.07 -12.84
C THR A 9 10.48 0.58 -14.21
N ILE A 10 10.73 -0.11 -15.31
CA ILE A 10 10.58 0.48 -16.64
C ILE A 10 9.11 0.60 -17.06
N PHE A 11 8.30 -0.43 -16.82
CA PHE A 11 6.97 -0.52 -17.43
C PHE A 11 5.81 -0.24 -16.47
N ILE A 12 5.96 -0.51 -15.17
CA ILE A 12 4.87 -0.37 -14.19
C ILE A 12 5.00 0.94 -13.41
N GLU A 13 6.18 1.27 -12.90
CA GLU A 13 6.37 2.48 -12.09
C GLU A 13 5.93 3.80 -12.74
N PRO A 14 6.12 4.04 -14.05
CA PRO A 14 5.63 5.27 -14.70
C PRO A 14 4.12 5.45 -14.55
N LEU A 15 3.35 4.38 -14.67
CA LEU A 15 1.88 4.40 -14.50
C LEU A 15 1.47 4.70 -13.05
N LEU A 16 2.31 4.34 -12.08
CA LEU A 16 2.07 4.55 -10.66
C LEU A 16 2.52 5.95 -10.18
N SER A 17 3.28 6.69 -11.00
CA SER A 17 3.89 7.96 -10.60
C SER A 17 2.87 8.99 -10.11
N ALA A 18 1.79 9.21 -10.86
CA ALA A 18 0.76 10.19 -10.51
C ALA A 18 0.00 9.81 -9.22
N PRO A 19 -0.55 8.59 -9.05
CA PRO A 19 -1.13 8.17 -7.78
C PRO A 19 -0.19 8.27 -6.58
N LYS A 20 1.07 7.86 -6.74
CA LYS A 20 2.08 7.95 -5.67
C LYS A 20 2.36 9.41 -5.29
N LYS A 21 2.41 10.31 -6.28
CA LYS A 21 2.52 11.76 -6.05
C LYS A 21 1.31 12.30 -5.30
N THR A 22 0.09 11.91 -5.70
CA THR A 22 -1.15 12.29 -4.99
C THR A 22 -1.12 11.86 -3.52
N LEU A 23 -0.75 10.61 -3.23
CA LEU A 23 -0.62 10.14 -1.85
C LEU A 23 0.43 10.95 -1.07
N LYS A 24 1.61 11.18 -1.68
CA LYS A 24 2.66 12.02 -1.09
C LYS A 24 2.16 13.42 -0.76
N ASP A 25 1.44 14.07 -1.68
CA ASP A 25 0.92 15.44 -1.47
C ASP A 25 -0.11 15.50 -0.32
N ILE A 26 -0.94 14.46 -0.16
CA ILE A 26 -1.85 14.33 0.99
C ILE A 26 -1.06 14.25 2.30
N ILE A 27 -0.04 13.40 2.35
CA ILE A 27 0.80 13.19 3.54
C ILE A 27 1.56 14.47 3.92
N VAL A 28 2.15 15.16 2.94
CA VAL A 28 2.85 16.43 3.18
C VAL A 28 1.89 17.50 3.72
N LYS A 29 0.68 17.60 3.16
CA LYS A 29 -0.34 18.57 3.63
C LYS A 29 -0.77 18.33 5.08
N LYS A 30 -0.69 17.08 5.56
CA LYS A 30 -1.03 16.72 6.95
C LYS A 30 0.04 17.09 7.97
N ARG A 31 1.25 17.50 7.53
CA ARG A 31 2.38 17.84 8.40
C ARG A 31 2.80 16.70 9.35
N TYR A 32 2.69 15.47 8.88
CA TYR A 32 3.18 14.29 9.61
C TYR A 32 4.71 14.29 9.68
N THR A 33 5.26 13.77 10.78
CA THR A 33 6.69 13.64 10.99
C THR A 33 7.17 12.21 10.81
N ASP A 34 6.38 11.24 11.29
CA ASP A 34 6.76 9.83 11.33
C ASP A 34 5.73 8.96 10.62
N ILE A 35 6.18 8.30 9.54
CA ILE A 35 5.35 7.47 8.67
C ILE A 35 5.85 6.03 8.66
N LEU A 36 4.92 5.09 8.75
CA LEU A 36 5.16 3.67 8.48
C LEU A 36 4.64 3.33 7.08
N GLU A 37 5.38 2.57 6.27
CA GLU A 37 4.84 1.92 5.08
C GLU A 37 5.05 0.41 5.16
N VAL A 38 3.97 -0.37 5.07
CA VAL A 38 3.99 -1.84 5.10
C VAL A 38 3.77 -2.39 3.69
N GLY A 39 4.58 -3.38 3.30
CA GLY A 39 4.61 -3.91 1.93
C GLY A 39 5.25 -2.91 0.96
N CYS A 40 6.40 -2.33 1.34
CA CYS A 40 6.99 -1.21 0.59
C CYS A 40 7.61 -1.60 -0.76
N GLY A 41 7.94 -2.88 -1.00
CA GLY A 41 8.52 -3.37 -2.25
C GLY A 41 9.78 -2.61 -2.69
N THR A 42 9.70 -1.86 -3.81
CA THR A 42 10.81 -1.04 -4.31
C THR A 42 11.09 0.21 -3.45
N GLY A 43 10.25 0.49 -2.46
CA GLY A 43 10.36 1.68 -1.60
C GLY A 43 10.04 3.00 -2.31
N LYS A 44 9.56 2.97 -3.57
CA LYS A 44 9.36 4.19 -4.38
C LYS A 44 8.45 5.21 -3.70
N GLN A 45 7.34 4.76 -3.09
CA GLN A 45 6.43 5.65 -2.37
C GLN A 45 7.10 6.25 -1.14
N SER A 46 7.81 5.43 -0.38
CA SER A 46 8.56 5.82 0.81
C SER A 46 9.65 6.84 0.49
N ILE A 47 10.40 6.61 -0.59
CA ILE A 47 11.49 7.49 -1.05
C ILE A 47 10.98 8.89 -1.36
N ILE A 48 9.88 9.01 -2.13
CA ILE A 48 9.36 10.34 -2.50
C ILE A 48 8.76 11.08 -1.30
N ILE A 49 8.27 10.36 -0.28
CA ILE A 49 7.80 10.96 0.98
C ILE A 49 9.00 11.40 1.82
N ALA A 50 10.03 10.56 1.96
CA ALA A 50 11.25 10.88 2.71
C ALA A 50 12.01 12.08 2.13
N GLN A 51 12.01 12.23 0.79
CA GLN A 51 12.55 13.41 0.10
C GLN A 51 11.85 14.73 0.49
N SER A 52 10.67 14.66 1.10
CA SER A 52 9.95 15.82 1.63
C SER A 52 10.31 16.15 3.10
N GLY A 53 11.35 15.51 3.66
CA GLY A 53 11.84 15.75 5.02
C GLY A 53 11.19 14.92 6.13
N ILE A 54 10.26 14.03 5.75
CA ILE A 54 9.48 13.17 6.65
C ILE A 54 10.27 11.90 6.98
N ASN A 55 10.23 11.43 8.23
CA ASN A 55 10.83 10.15 8.61
C ASN A 55 9.93 9.01 8.14
N VAL A 56 10.46 8.09 7.34
CA VAL A 56 9.70 6.95 6.81
C VAL A 56 10.36 5.64 7.22
N THR A 57 9.60 4.78 7.89
CA THR A 57 9.98 3.40 8.20
C THR A 57 9.26 2.45 7.26
N CYS A 58 10.03 1.69 6.50
CA CYS A 58 9.56 0.76 5.48
C CYS A 58 9.64 -0.68 6.01
N ILE A 59 8.52 -1.38 5.95
CA ILE A 59 8.40 -2.79 6.32
C ILE A 59 8.11 -3.62 5.08
N ASP A 60 8.89 -4.67 4.87
CA ASP A 60 8.59 -5.69 3.88
C ASP A 60 9.11 -7.06 4.34
N ILE A 61 8.45 -8.14 3.94
CA ILE A 61 8.90 -9.51 4.23
C ILE A 61 10.16 -9.87 3.42
N SER A 62 10.41 -9.16 2.32
CA SER A 62 11.57 -9.33 1.47
C SER A 62 12.30 -8.02 1.24
N ASP A 63 13.62 -8.06 1.30
CA ASP A 63 14.51 -6.95 0.95
C ASP A 63 14.92 -6.98 -0.53
N SER A 64 14.43 -7.93 -1.32
CA SER A 64 14.89 -8.19 -2.70
C SER A 64 14.71 -7.02 -3.67
N MET A 65 13.70 -6.17 -3.44
CA MET A 65 13.40 -5.03 -4.31
C MET A 65 13.83 -3.69 -3.72
N PHE A 66 14.14 -3.65 -2.42
CA PHE A 66 14.42 -2.41 -1.73
C PHE A 66 15.82 -1.88 -2.11
N PRO A 67 15.95 -0.59 -2.47
CA PRO A 67 17.23 -0.01 -2.84
C PRO A 67 18.10 0.24 -1.60
N LYS A 68 19.12 -0.61 -1.41
CA LYS A 68 20.09 -0.53 -0.29
C LYS A 68 20.84 0.81 -0.20
N ASN A 69 20.93 1.58 -1.28
CA ASN A 69 21.57 2.89 -1.31
C ASN A 69 20.69 4.04 -0.78
N TYR A 70 19.40 3.81 -0.54
CA TYR A 70 18.50 4.83 -0.01
C TYR A 70 18.26 4.71 1.50
N SER A 71 18.46 3.53 2.09
CA SER A 71 18.33 3.32 3.54
C SER A 71 19.35 4.11 4.38
N SER A 72 20.42 4.62 3.77
CA SER A 72 21.43 5.44 4.44
C SER A 72 21.11 6.93 4.48
N LYS A 73 20.02 7.40 3.84
CA LYS A 73 19.72 8.84 3.66
C LYS A 73 18.99 9.50 4.84
N GLY A 74 19.19 9.04 6.08
CA GLY A 74 18.75 9.65 7.35
C GLY A 74 17.25 9.75 7.61
N LYS A 75 16.41 9.85 6.57
CA LYS A 75 14.95 9.98 6.64
C LYS A 75 14.20 8.73 6.20
N LEU A 76 14.91 7.70 5.78
CA LEU A 76 14.34 6.46 5.27
C LEU A 76 15.00 5.27 5.96
N THR A 77 14.22 4.53 6.73
CA THR A 77 14.65 3.31 7.41
C THR A 77 13.95 2.12 6.76
N PHE A 78 14.68 1.05 6.49
CA PHE A 78 14.09 -0.21 6.04
C PHE A 78 14.29 -1.29 7.09
N LEU A 79 13.22 -2.01 7.40
CA LEU A 79 13.21 -3.12 8.34
C LEU A 79 12.53 -4.31 7.67
N LYS A 80 13.30 -5.38 7.46
CA LYS A 80 12.76 -6.66 7.00
C LYS A 80 11.99 -7.31 8.15
N ALA A 81 10.67 -7.37 8.04
CA ALA A 81 9.79 -7.95 9.05
C ALA A 81 8.48 -8.44 8.45
N ASP A 82 7.82 -9.34 9.17
CA ASP A 82 6.45 -9.73 8.84
C ASP A 82 5.48 -8.59 9.20
N GLY A 83 4.68 -8.14 8.23
CA GLY A 83 3.71 -7.07 8.46
C GLY A 83 2.62 -7.41 9.49
N ARG A 84 2.47 -8.69 9.85
CA ARG A 84 1.54 -9.19 10.89
C ARG A 84 2.11 -9.02 12.30
N SER A 85 3.43 -8.86 12.44
CA SER A 85 4.13 -8.75 13.71
C SER A 85 5.41 -7.93 13.53
N ILE A 86 5.28 -6.62 13.70
CA ILE A 86 6.36 -5.66 13.46
C ILE A 86 7.02 -5.33 14.82
N PRO A 87 8.34 -5.52 14.97
CA PRO A 87 9.05 -5.35 16.24
C PRO A 87 9.31 -3.86 16.55
N LEU A 88 8.25 -3.06 16.58
CA LEU A 88 8.24 -1.63 16.88
C LEU A 88 7.20 -1.32 17.96
N ASN A 89 7.47 -0.26 18.72
CA ASN A 89 6.58 0.19 19.79
C ASN A 89 5.24 0.66 19.25
N SER A 90 4.17 0.37 19.98
CA SER A 90 2.83 0.89 19.66
C SER A 90 2.81 2.41 19.69
N LYS A 91 1.89 3.03 18.95
CA LYS A 91 1.69 4.49 18.96
C LYS A 91 2.92 5.31 18.57
N SER A 92 3.75 4.80 17.65
CA SER A 92 4.98 5.47 17.21
C SER A 92 4.78 6.41 16.01
N PHE A 93 3.77 6.18 15.18
CA PHE A 93 3.63 6.83 13.87
C PHE A 93 2.39 7.72 13.77
N ASP A 94 2.51 8.82 13.04
CA ASP A 94 1.38 9.71 12.71
C ASP A 94 0.50 9.12 11.62
N ALA A 95 1.11 8.40 10.68
CA ALA A 95 0.38 7.69 9.64
C ALA A 95 1.06 6.38 9.25
N ALA A 96 0.23 5.45 8.78
CA ALA A 96 0.64 4.15 8.28
C ALA A 96 0.09 4.00 6.86
N LEU A 97 0.91 3.52 5.93
CA LEU A 97 0.62 3.42 4.52
C LEU A 97 0.73 1.96 4.07
N ILE A 98 -0.13 1.55 3.15
CA ILE A 98 0.05 0.32 2.37
C ILE A 98 -0.38 0.60 0.92
N SER A 99 0.53 0.33 -0.01
CA SER A 99 0.40 0.75 -1.41
C SER A 99 0.49 -0.46 -2.34
N LEU A 100 -0.63 -0.85 -2.94
CA LEU A 100 -0.73 -1.93 -3.93
C LEU A 100 -0.14 -3.26 -3.43
N ALA A 101 -0.49 -3.63 -2.20
CA ALA A 101 0.02 -4.86 -1.58
C ALA A 101 -1.10 -5.75 -1.00
N LEU A 102 -2.23 -5.19 -0.55
CA LEU A 102 -3.28 -5.97 0.11
C LEU A 102 -3.94 -6.98 -0.83
N HIS A 103 -4.08 -6.62 -2.11
CA HIS A 103 -4.65 -7.52 -3.13
C HIS A 103 -3.76 -8.73 -3.43
N GLU A 104 -2.45 -8.65 -3.15
CA GLU A 104 -1.52 -9.77 -3.33
C GLU A 104 -1.47 -10.70 -2.10
N MET A 105 -1.79 -10.17 -0.92
CA MET A 105 -1.77 -10.92 0.33
C MET A 105 -2.85 -12.00 0.37
N ASP A 106 -2.52 -13.13 0.99
CA ASP A 106 -3.47 -14.17 1.34
C ASP A 106 -4.56 -13.57 2.25
N LYS A 107 -5.81 -14.02 2.10
CA LYS A 107 -7.01 -13.41 2.71
C LYS A 107 -6.85 -13.26 4.23
N GLU A 108 -6.34 -14.30 4.85
CA GLU A 108 -6.11 -14.45 6.29
C GLU A 108 -5.06 -13.48 6.84
N TYR A 109 -4.20 -12.88 6.01
CA TYR A 109 -3.14 -11.97 6.45
C TYR A 109 -3.57 -10.50 6.46
N ARG A 110 -4.56 -10.12 5.64
CA ARG A 110 -4.95 -8.72 5.44
C ARG A 110 -5.38 -8.05 6.75
N ILE A 111 -6.28 -8.68 7.50
CA ILE A 111 -6.77 -8.13 8.78
C ILE A 111 -5.66 -8.09 9.84
N PRO A 112 -4.87 -9.16 10.06
CA PRO A 112 -3.71 -9.09 10.96
C PRO A 112 -2.72 -7.97 10.62
N VAL A 113 -2.35 -7.79 9.35
CA VAL A 113 -1.47 -6.70 8.92
C VAL A 113 -2.08 -5.33 9.24
N LEU A 114 -3.35 -5.13 8.91
CA LEU A 114 -4.02 -3.86 9.19
C LEU A 114 -4.15 -3.59 10.69
N LYS A 115 -4.43 -4.61 11.51
CA LYS A 115 -4.44 -4.49 12.98
C LYS A 115 -3.07 -4.08 13.51
N GLU A 116 -2.00 -4.65 12.97
CA GLU A 116 -0.64 -4.32 13.37
C GLU A 116 -0.27 -2.88 13.00
N MET A 117 -0.66 -2.42 11.80
CA MET A 117 -0.54 -1.02 11.42
C MET A 117 -1.32 -0.10 12.38
N LEU A 118 -2.55 -0.47 12.77
CA LEU A 118 -3.36 0.29 13.72
C LEU A 118 -2.78 0.31 15.14
N ARG A 119 -2.05 -0.73 15.56
CA ARG A 119 -1.31 -0.77 16.84
C ARG A 119 -0.17 0.24 16.85
N LEU A 120 0.51 0.39 15.71
CA LEU A 120 1.65 1.29 15.53
C LEU A 120 1.26 2.75 15.36
N LEU A 121 0.01 3.03 14.99
CA LEU A 121 -0.52 4.40 14.89
C LEU A 121 -0.72 5.03 16.27
N ARG A 122 -0.33 6.31 16.38
CA ARG A 122 -0.72 7.22 17.48
C ARG A 122 -2.25 7.32 17.55
N ASP A 123 -2.80 7.78 18.68
CA ASP A 123 -4.25 7.81 18.89
C ASP A 123 -5.02 8.66 17.87
N ARG A 124 -4.39 9.70 17.32
CA ARG A 124 -4.93 10.53 16.23
C ARG A 124 -4.32 10.22 14.85
N GLY A 125 -3.65 9.08 14.75
CA GLY A 125 -2.99 8.65 13.53
C GLY A 125 -3.97 8.22 12.45
N SER A 126 -3.54 8.30 11.20
CA SER A 126 -4.37 7.93 10.04
C SER A 126 -3.76 6.77 9.26
N LEU A 127 -4.61 5.85 8.82
CA LEU A 127 -4.23 4.77 7.92
C LEU A 127 -4.52 5.18 6.49
N TYR A 128 -3.57 5.03 5.58
CA TYR A 128 -3.78 5.24 4.16
C TYR A 128 -3.57 3.94 3.39
N ILE A 129 -4.51 3.64 2.51
CA ILE A 129 -4.49 2.45 1.66
C ILE A 129 -4.64 2.92 0.22
N MET A 130 -3.66 2.64 -0.62
CA MET A 130 -3.78 2.84 -2.07
C MET A 130 -3.88 1.48 -2.73
N ASP A 131 -5.07 1.09 -3.16
CA ASP A 131 -5.28 -0.23 -3.77
C ASP A 131 -6.43 -0.22 -4.79
N TYR A 132 -6.70 -1.37 -5.41
CA TYR A 132 -7.77 -1.54 -6.37
C TYR A 132 -9.15 -1.32 -5.75
N ASN A 133 -10.02 -0.66 -6.50
CA ASN A 133 -11.39 -0.31 -6.15
C ASN A 133 -12.29 -0.62 -7.35
N ILE A 134 -12.35 -1.90 -7.71
CA ILE A 134 -13.16 -2.36 -8.84
C ILE A 134 -14.50 -2.83 -8.30
N ASN A 135 -15.59 -2.24 -8.77
CA ASN A 135 -16.91 -2.83 -8.59
C ASN A 135 -17.10 -3.92 -9.67
N PRO A 136 -17.30 -5.20 -9.29
CA PRO A 136 -17.51 -6.29 -10.23
C PRO A 136 -18.71 -6.07 -11.16
N GLN A 137 -19.71 -5.31 -10.73
CA GLN A 137 -20.99 -5.12 -11.42
C GLN A 137 -20.93 -4.03 -12.51
N THR A 138 -20.12 -2.98 -12.35
CA THR A 138 -20.20 -1.76 -13.21
C THR A 138 -19.09 -1.60 -14.24
N ARG A 139 -18.02 -2.43 -14.24
CA ARG A 139 -16.90 -2.28 -15.21
C ARG A 139 -16.46 -3.59 -15.85
N LYS A 140 -17.37 -4.25 -16.57
CA LYS A 140 -17.10 -5.55 -17.22
C LYS A 140 -15.95 -5.54 -18.24
N SER A 141 -15.64 -4.43 -18.93
CA SER A 141 -14.63 -4.42 -20.00
C SER A 141 -13.24 -3.92 -19.56
N PHE A 142 -13.15 -2.78 -18.88
CA PHE A 142 -11.84 -2.24 -18.46
C PHE A 142 -11.22 -3.06 -17.33
N ALA A 143 -12.04 -3.51 -16.36
CA ALA A 143 -11.57 -4.41 -15.30
C ALA A 143 -11.07 -5.73 -15.88
N LYS A 144 -11.72 -6.29 -16.91
CA LYS A 144 -11.21 -7.51 -17.58
C LYS A 144 -9.82 -7.31 -18.18
N PHE A 145 -9.54 -6.14 -18.76
CA PHE A 145 -8.22 -5.85 -19.33
C PHE A 145 -7.16 -5.66 -18.24
N THR A 146 -7.45 -4.86 -17.21
CA THR A 146 -6.51 -4.67 -16.09
C THR A 146 -6.26 -5.99 -15.35
N ILE A 147 -7.31 -6.79 -15.13
CA ILE A 147 -7.22 -8.12 -14.53
C ILE A 147 -6.38 -9.03 -15.41
N LYS A 148 -6.65 -9.15 -16.71
CA LYS A 148 -5.84 -9.99 -17.63
C LYS A 148 -4.37 -9.56 -17.66
N PHE A 149 -4.09 -8.27 -17.61
CA PHE A 149 -2.73 -7.74 -17.60
C PHE A 149 -2.00 -8.09 -16.30
N ILE A 150 -2.66 -7.94 -15.15
CA ILE A 150 -2.13 -8.36 -13.84
C ILE A 150 -1.97 -9.89 -13.78
N GLU A 151 -2.94 -10.66 -14.30
CA GLU A 151 -2.89 -12.13 -14.42
C GLU A 151 -1.69 -12.60 -15.25
N TRP A 152 -1.41 -11.89 -16.36
CA TRP A 152 -0.25 -12.14 -17.22
C TRP A 152 1.08 -11.83 -16.52
N LEU A 153 1.13 -10.75 -15.72
CA LEU A 153 2.35 -10.32 -15.01
C LEU A 153 2.68 -11.14 -13.76
N ALA A 154 1.68 -11.52 -12.97
CA ALA A 154 1.89 -11.99 -11.60
C ALA A 154 1.88 -13.53 -11.43
N GLY A 155 1.42 -14.28 -12.44
CA GLY A 155 1.31 -15.74 -12.38
C GLY A 155 0.12 -16.24 -11.52
N LYS A 156 -0.18 -17.54 -11.61
CA LYS A 156 -1.47 -18.14 -11.17
C LYS A 156 -1.86 -17.91 -9.69
N ARG A 157 -0.90 -17.76 -8.75
CA ARG A 157 -1.20 -17.58 -7.30
C ARG A 157 -1.70 -16.17 -6.96
N HIS A 158 -1.09 -15.14 -7.54
CA HIS A 158 -1.49 -13.74 -7.34
C HIS A 158 -2.91 -13.46 -7.86
N ASN A 159 -3.37 -14.23 -8.85
CA ASN A 159 -4.70 -14.13 -9.40
C ASN A 159 -5.81 -14.47 -8.38
N GLY A 160 -5.61 -15.52 -7.56
CA GLY A 160 -6.60 -15.95 -6.56
C GLY A 160 -6.81 -14.90 -5.47
N ASN A 161 -5.71 -14.35 -4.93
CA ASN A 161 -5.76 -13.33 -3.88
C ASN A 161 -6.40 -12.05 -4.38
N PHE A 162 -6.05 -11.60 -5.59
CA PHE A 162 -6.64 -10.43 -6.21
C PHE A 162 -8.16 -10.60 -6.41
N LYS A 163 -8.59 -11.73 -7.00
CA LYS A 163 -10.02 -12.01 -7.21
C LYS A 163 -10.77 -12.04 -5.90
N ASN A 164 -10.22 -12.71 -4.89
CA ASN A 164 -10.77 -12.74 -3.56
C ASN A 164 -10.90 -11.32 -2.96
N PHE A 165 -9.87 -10.49 -3.09
CA PHE A 165 -9.88 -9.11 -2.58
C PHE A 165 -11.02 -8.29 -3.20
N ILE A 166 -11.16 -8.33 -4.52
CA ILE A 166 -12.21 -7.59 -5.23
C ILE A 166 -13.61 -8.14 -4.94
N GLN A 167 -13.79 -9.46 -4.97
CA GLN A 167 -15.10 -10.10 -4.71
C GLN A 167 -15.61 -9.87 -3.30
N ASN A 168 -14.71 -9.72 -2.31
CA ASN A 168 -15.07 -9.46 -0.93
C ASN A 168 -15.17 -7.96 -0.60
N GLY A 169 -15.24 -7.09 -1.62
CA GLY A 169 -15.49 -5.65 -1.44
C GLY A 169 -14.25 -4.81 -1.13
N GLY A 170 -13.04 -5.37 -1.28
CA GLY A 170 -11.76 -4.65 -1.21
C GLY A 170 -11.57 -3.82 0.07
N VAL A 171 -10.97 -2.64 -0.08
CA VAL A 171 -10.68 -1.74 1.04
C VAL A 171 -11.92 -1.34 1.85
N PRO A 172 -13.08 -0.97 1.24
CA PRO A 172 -14.29 -0.67 2.01
C PRO A 172 -14.74 -1.78 2.96
N SER A 173 -14.67 -3.03 2.53
CA SER A 173 -15.03 -4.18 3.38
C SER A 173 -14.04 -4.39 4.52
N LEU A 174 -12.73 -4.27 4.26
CA LEU A 174 -11.70 -4.35 5.30
C LEU A 174 -11.84 -3.21 6.32
N ALA A 175 -12.17 -2.01 5.87
CA ALA A 175 -12.45 -0.86 6.73
C ALA A 175 -13.63 -1.14 7.67
N ALA A 176 -14.74 -1.67 7.13
CA ALA A 176 -15.92 -2.00 7.91
C ALA A 176 -15.63 -3.08 8.97
N GLN A 177 -14.89 -4.14 8.61
CA GLN A 177 -14.49 -5.20 9.56
C GLN A 177 -13.62 -4.69 10.72
N LEU A 178 -12.89 -3.59 10.51
CA LEU A 178 -12.05 -2.95 11.51
C LEU A 178 -12.72 -1.76 12.20
N ASN A 179 -14.00 -1.51 11.92
CA ASN A 179 -14.75 -0.33 12.39
C ASN A 179 -14.06 1.01 12.07
N LEU A 180 -13.37 1.08 10.93
CA LEU A 180 -12.68 2.28 10.48
C LEU A 180 -13.59 3.14 9.59
N LYS A 181 -13.49 4.46 9.76
CA LYS A 181 -14.21 5.44 8.94
C LYS A 181 -13.34 5.87 7.77
N ILE A 182 -13.87 5.75 6.55
CA ILE A 182 -13.23 6.30 5.35
C ILE A 182 -13.49 7.81 5.32
N LYS A 183 -12.44 8.61 5.50
CA LYS A 183 -12.47 10.09 5.48
C LYS A 183 -12.02 10.68 4.16
N VAL A 184 -11.19 9.94 3.43
CA VAL A 184 -10.69 10.32 2.10
C VAL A 184 -10.91 9.15 1.16
N LYS A 185 -11.43 9.41 -0.03
CA LYS A 185 -11.48 8.46 -1.13
C LYS A 185 -11.21 9.21 -2.43
N ILE A 186 -10.03 8.99 -3.01
CA ILE A 186 -9.63 9.62 -4.26
C ILE A 186 -9.49 8.53 -5.32
N PRO A 187 -10.32 8.54 -6.38
CA PRO A 187 -10.21 7.56 -7.46
C PRO A 187 -8.88 7.74 -8.22
N ILE A 188 -8.24 6.63 -8.56
CA ILE A 188 -7.03 6.56 -9.39
C ILE A 188 -7.25 5.52 -10.50
N PHE A 189 -6.39 5.52 -11.51
CA PHE A 189 -6.49 4.60 -12.66
C PHE A 189 -7.88 4.62 -13.32
N GLY A 190 -8.41 5.82 -13.58
CA GLY A 190 -9.75 6.01 -14.11
C GLY A 190 -10.86 5.49 -13.19
N GLY A 191 -10.59 5.29 -11.90
CA GLY A 191 -11.53 4.78 -10.88
C GLY A 191 -11.44 3.27 -10.62
N SER A 192 -10.51 2.55 -11.27
CA SER A 192 -10.25 1.13 -10.99
C SER A 192 -9.39 0.91 -9.73
N GLY A 193 -8.78 1.97 -9.20
CA GLY A 193 -8.18 2.03 -7.87
C GLY A 193 -8.66 3.24 -7.09
N ALA A 194 -8.31 3.30 -5.81
CA ALA A 194 -8.47 4.50 -5.02
C ALA A 194 -7.40 4.61 -3.92
N ILE A 195 -7.12 5.86 -3.54
CA ILE A 195 -6.44 6.19 -2.29
C ILE A 195 -7.52 6.41 -1.23
N PHE A 196 -7.46 5.61 -0.17
CA PHE A 196 -8.33 5.69 0.98
C PHE A 196 -7.54 6.27 2.16
N GLY A 197 -8.12 7.24 2.86
CA GLY A 197 -7.65 7.70 4.17
C GLY A 197 -8.66 7.30 5.23
N LEU A 198 -8.22 6.56 6.24
CA LEU A 198 -9.05 5.93 7.24
C LEU A 198 -8.63 6.36 8.65
N THR A 199 -9.61 6.47 9.54
CA THR A 199 -9.42 6.72 10.96
C THR A 199 -10.23 5.73 11.79
N LYS A 200 -9.87 5.55 13.07
CA LYS A 200 -10.79 5.00 14.07
C LYS A 200 -12.04 5.88 14.20
#